data_AF-A0A2J8QLH8-F1
#
_entry.id   AF-A0A2J8QLH8-F1
#
_cell.length_a   1.000
_cell.length_b   1.000
_cell.length_c   1.000
_cell.angle_alpha   90.00
_cell.angle_beta   90.00
_cell.angle_gamma   90.00
#
_symmetry.space_group_name_H-M   'P 1'
#
loop_
_entity.id
_entity.type
_entity.pdbx_description
1 polymer ?
#
loop_
_entity_poly.entity_id
_entity_poly.type
_entity_poly.pdbx_seq_one_letter_code
_entity_poly.pdbx_strand_id
1 'polypeptide(L)'
;PAPVTLAEQIETLFKSKDYEFMWNPHLGYILTCPSNLGTGLRAGVHIKLPNLGKHEKFSEVLKRLRLQKRGTGGVDTAAVGGVFDVSNA
;
A
#
# COMPACT_ATOMS: atom_id res chain seq x y z
N PRO A 1 13.28 17.87 17.91
CA PRO A 1 13.03 16.41 17.72
C PRO A 1 12.01 16.21 16.59
N ALA A 2 12.30 15.34 15.62
CA ALA A 2 11.32 14.99 14.60
C ALA A 2 10.07 14.37 15.26
N PRO A 3 8.85 14.62 14.74
CA PRO A 3 7.65 14.01 15.30
C PRO A 3 7.71 12.49 15.17
N VAL A 4 7.52 11.79 16.29
CA VAL A 4 7.39 10.33 16.32
C VAL A 4 6.04 9.96 15.71
N THR A 5 6.04 9.04 14.75
CA THR A 5 4.85 8.53 14.09
C THR A 5 4.07 7.59 15.01
N LEU A 6 2.77 7.39 14.73
CA LEU A 6 1.95 6.44 15.48
C LEU A 6 2.51 5.00 15.42
N ALA A 7 3.07 4.60 14.27
CA ALA A 7 3.66 3.28 14.10
C ALA A 7 4.84 3.05 15.08
N GLU A 8 5.73 4.04 15.20
CA GLU A 8 6.86 3.99 16.12
C GLU A 8 6.41 3.98 17.60
N GLN A 9 5.35 4.72 17.93
CA GLN A 9 4.77 4.69 19.28
C GLN A 9 4.18 3.32 19.63
N ILE A 10 3.46 2.69 18.68
CA ILE A 10 2.91 1.34 18.87
C ILE A 10 4.04 0.32 19.05
N GLU A 11 5.07 0.37 18.20
CA GLU A 11 6.22 -0.54 18.32
C GLU A 11 6.94 -0.38 19.67
N THR A 12 7.10 0.86 20.14
CA THR A 12 7.67 1.15 21.46
C THR A 12 6.82 0.54 22.59
N LEU A 13 5.48 0.63 22.49
CA LEU A 13 4.56 0.06 23.48
C LEU A 13 4.59 -1.47 23.51
N PHE A 14 4.75 -2.13 22.35
CA PHE A 14 4.89 -3.58 22.29
C PHE A 14 6.19 -4.03 22.94
N LYS A 15 7.30 -3.37 22.60
CA LYS A 15 8.62 -3.62 23.21
C LYS A 15 8.61 -3.40 24.72
N SER A 16 7.91 -2.38 25.23
CA SER A 16 7.79 -2.15 26.67
C SER A 16 7.01 -3.22 27.42
N LYS A 17 6.38 -4.16 26.70
CA LYS A 17 5.63 -5.30 27.26
C LYS A 17 6.29 -6.64 26.91
N ASP A 18 7.55 -6.63 26.47
CA ASP A 18 8.32 -7.80 26.05
C ASP A 18 7.71 -8.55 24.83
N TYR A 19 7.02 -7.82 23.95
CA TYR A 19 6.56 -8.31 22.65
C TYR A 19 7.29 -7.62 21.51
N GLU A 20 7.56 -8.35 20.43
CA GLU A 20 8.20 -7.82 19.22
C GLU A 20 7.39 -8.15 17.97
N PHE A 21 7.54 -7.31 16.94
CA PHE A 21 7.06 -7.63 15.60
C PHE A 21 8.02 -8.59 14.90
N MET A 22 7.48 -9.49 14.09
CA MET A 22 8.30 -10.38 13.26
C MET A 22 9.06 -9.56 12.22
N TRP A 23 10.40 -9.55 12.30
CA TRP A 23 11.26 -8.77 11.42
C TRP A 23 12.60 -9.47 11.20
N ASN A 24 13.21 -9.31 10.01
CA ASN A 24 14.62 -9.69 9.81
C ASN A 24 15.34 -8.76 8.80
N PRO A 25 16.70 -8.78 8.77
CA PRO A 25 17.47 -7.86 7.93
C PRO A 25 17.26 -8.02 6.43
N HIS A 26 16.85 -9.20 5.96
CA HIS A 26 16.67 -9.46 4.52
C HIS A 26 15.28 -9.06 4.03
N LEU A 27 14.24 -9.37 4.80
CA LEU A 27 12.84 -9.23 4.38
C LEU A 27 12.11 -8.07 5.05
N GLY A 28 12.69 -7.40 6.04
CA GLY A 28 11.98 -6.38 6.83
C GLY A 28 10.89 -7.02 7.68
N TYR A 29 9.74 -6.34 7.80
CA TYR A 29 8.57 -6.84 8.55
C TYR A 29 7.93 -8.02 7.83
N ILE A 30 7.62 -9.06 8.59
CA ILE A 30 7.01 -10.29 8.08
C ILE A 30 5.49 -10.22 8.23
N LEU A 31 4.80 -10.44 7.10
CA LEU A 31 3.35 -10.55 7.02
C LEU A 31 2.98 -11.83 6.27
N THR A 32 1.71 -12.25 6.37
CA THR A 32 1.23 -13.51 5.80
C THR A 32 1.42 -13.62 4.29
N CYS A 33 1.19 -12.54 3.55
CA CYS A 33 1.35 -12.51 2.10
C CYS A 33 2.74 -11.99 1.72
N PRO A 34 3.50 -12.67 0.85
CA PRO A 34 4.79 -12.19 0.36
C PRO A 34 4.78 -10.77 -0.24
N SER A 35 3.64 -10.32 -0.82
CA SER A 35 3.51 -8.96 -1.37
C SER A 35 3.57 -7.85 -0.33
N ASN A 36 3.43 -8.20 0.96
CA ASN A 36 3.38 -7.23 2.06
C ASN A 36 4.70 -7.21 2.86
N LEU A 37 5.73 -7.93 2.44
CA LEU A 37 7.04 -7.90 3.11
C LEU A 37 7.72 -6.51 3.00
N GLY A 38 8.81 -6.33 3.73
CA GLY A 38 9.59 -5.10 3.73
C GLY A 38 9.00 -4.09 4.71
N THR A 39 8.42 -3.03 4.17
CA THR A 39 7.77 -1.98 4.99
C THR A 39 6.32 -2.32 5.32
N GLY A 40 5.70 -3.26 4.61
CA GLY A 40 4.25 -3.47 4.65
C GLY A 40 3.42 -2.27 4.19
N LEU A 41 4.05 -1.23 3.61
CA LEU A 41 3.40 0.03 3.31
C LEU A 41 2.59 -0.05 2.01
N ARG A 42 1.32 0.34 2.10
CA ARG A 42 0.48 0.67 0.95
C ARG A 42 0.03 2.12 1.05
N ALA A 43 0.68 3.00 0.30
CA ALA A 43 0.28 4.39 0.12
C ALA A 43 -0.48 4.52 -1.20
N GLY A 44 -1.73 5.01 -1.13
CA GLY A 44 -2.58 5.16 -2.30
C GLY A 44 -3.54 6.33 -2.20
N VAL A 45 -4.18 6.61 -3.34
CA VAL A 45 -5.17 7.68 -3.49
C VAL A 45 -6.39 7.16 -4.25
N HIS A 46 -7.57 7.68 -3.90
CA HIS A 46 -8.74 7.59 -4.75
C HIS A 46 -8.67 8.71 -5.79
N ILE A 47 -8.46 8.36 -7.06
CA ILE A 47 -8.27 9.33 -8.14
C ILE A 47 -9.25 9.09 -9.27
N LYS A 48 -9.92 10.16 -9.73
CA LYS A 48 -10.85 10.12 -10.87
C LYS A 48 -10.08 10.31 -12.17
N LEU A 49 -10.09 9.29 -13.02
CA LEU A 49 -9.38 9.25 -14.31
C LEU A 49 -10.37 8.95 -15.44
N PRO A 50 -11.23 9.91 -15.83
CA PRO A 50 -12.35 9.64 -16.75
C PRO A 50 -11.91 9.28 -18.17
N ASN A 51 -10.72 9.76 -18.58
CA ASN A 51 -10.15 9.52 -19.91
C ASN A 51 -9.07 8.43 -19.85
N LEU A 52 -8.04 8.64 -19.02
CA LEU A 52 -6.94 7.68 -18.89
C LEU A 52 -7.44 6.30 -18.44
N GLY A 53 -8.45 6.23 -17.57
CA GLY A 53 -9.05 4.97 -17.11
C GLY A 53 -9.63 4.09 -18.21
N LYS A 54 -9.98 4.67 -19.36
CA LYS A 54 -10.54 3.98 -20.55
C LYS A 54 -9.50 3.71 -21.63
N HIS A 55 -8.30 4.29 -21.52
CA HIS A 55 -7.27 4.17 -22.53
C HIS A 55 -6.63 2.78 -22.48
N GLU A 56 -6.42 2.14 -23.64
CA GLU A 56 -5.88 0.77 -23.74
C GLU A 56 -4.53 0.60 -23.02
N LYS A 57 -3.68 1.63 -23.06
CA LYS A 57 -2.37 1.66 -22.40
C LYS A 57 -2.39 1.99 -20.91
N PHE A 58 -3.55 2.16 -20.28
CA PHE A 58 -3.61 2.55 -18.86
C PHE A 58 -2.87 1.57 -17.94
N SER A 59 -3.09 0.27 -18.15
CA SER A 59 -2.40 -0.77 -17.37
C SER A 59 -0.88 -0.76 -17.60
N GLU A 60 -0.43 -0.42 -18.82
CA GLU A 60 0.99 -0.30 -19.13
C GLU A 60 1.62 0.90 -18.41
N VAL A 61 0.94 2.05 -18.39
CA VAL A 61 1.40 3.24 -17.66
C VAL A 61 1.58 2.92 -16.17
N LEU A 62 0.59 2.28 -15.54
CA LEU A 62 0.68 1.88 -14.13
C LEU A 62 1.86 0.93 -13.88
N LYS A 63 2.04 -0.07 -14.75
CA LYS A 63 3.16 -1.02 -14.65
C LYS A 63 4.52 -0.31 -14.72
N ARG A 64 4.70 0.64 -15.64
CA ARG A 64 5.94 1.42 -15.78
C ARG A 64 6.22 2.29 -14.55
N LEU A 65 5.17 2.80 -13.90
CA LEU A 65 5.26 3.60 -12.68
C LEU A 65 5.35 2.75 -11.39
N ARG A 66 5.32 1.42 -11.50
CA ARG A 66 5.24 0.50 -10.36
C ARG A 66 4.04 0.79 -9.45
N LEU A 67 2.91 1.06 -10.09
CA LEU A 67 1.62 1.29 -9.44
C LEU A 67 0.65 0.16 -9.77
N GLN A 68 -0.29 -0.07 -8.87
CA GLN A 68 -1.42 -0.97 -9.06
C GLN A 68 -2.73 -0.18 -8.97
N LYS A 69 -3.75 -0.62 -9.71
CA LYS A 69 -5.12 -0.11 -9.59
C LYS A 69 -6.03 -1.15 -8.97
N ARG A 70 -6.93 -0.71 -8.11
CA ARG A 70 -8.06 -1.47 -7.57
C ARG A 70 -9.36 -0.72 -7.84
N GLY A 71 -10.51 -1.38 -7.67
CA GLY A 71 -11.79 -0.68 -7.69
C GLY A 71 -11.96 0.26 -6.52
N THR A 72 -13.02 1.05 -6.55
CA THR A 72 -13.25 2.14 -5.57
C THR A 72 -13.48 1.61 -4.15
N GLY A 73 -13.91 0.37 -4.00
CA GLY A 73 -14.10 -0.31 -2.71
C GLY A 73 -12.97 -1.27 -2.34
N GLY A 74 -11.83 -1.24 -3.04
CA GLY A 74 -10.68 -2.10 -2.77
C GLY A 74 -10.48 -3.22 -3.79
N VAL A 75 -9.69 -4.22 -3.38
CA VAL A 75 -8.99 -5.18 -4.27
C VAL A 75 -9.92 -5.99 -5.17
N ASP A 76 -11.11 -6.34 -4.70
CA ASP A 76 -12.06 -7.18 -5.42
C ASP A 76 -13.30 -6.40 -5.91
N THR A 77 -13.18 -5.07 -6.04
CA THR A 77 -14.30 -4.23 -6.48
C THR A 77 -14.05 -3.63 -7.86
N ALA A 78 -15.13 -3.21 -8.53
CA ALA A 78 -15.03 -2.43 -9.75
C ALA A 78 -14.76 -0.94 -9.45
N ALA A 79 -14.15 -0.25 -10.42
CA ALA A 79 -14.09 1.20 -10.37
C ALA A 79 -15.48 1.79 -10.62
N VAL A 80 -15.95 2.66 -9.73
CA VAL A 80 -17.24 3.35 -9.86
C VAL A 80 -16.98 4.78 -10.35
N GLY A 81 -17.69 5.22 -11.38
CA GLY A 81 -17.61 6.61 -11.87
C GLY A 81 -16.23 7.03 -12.42
N GLY A 82 -15.39 6.07 -12.83
CA GLY A 82 -14.02 6.31 -13.26
C GLY A 82 -13.07 6.69 -12.13
N VAL A 83 -13.40 6.35 -10.89
CA VAL A 83 -12.54 6.53 -9.71
C VAL A 83 -11.82 5.22 -9.40
N PHE A 84 -10.50 5.28 -9.26
CA PHE A 84 -9.63 4.14 -9.00
C PHE A 84 -8.90 4.33 -7.67
N ASP A 85 -8.72 3.26 -6.90
CA ASP A 85 -7.69 3.22 -5.85
C ASP A 85 -6.35 2.90 -6.53
N VAL A 86 -5.43 3.87 -6.53
CA VAL A 86 -4.10 3.73 -7.11
C VAL A 86 -3.06 3.83 -6.00
N SER A 87 -2.19 2.82 -5.89
CA SER A 87 -1.15 2.76 -4.86
C SER A 87 0.17 2.24 -5.41
N ASN A 88 1.24 2.32 -4.61
CA ASN A 88 2.45 1.54 -4.87
C ASN A 88 2.11 0.04 -5.01
N ALA A 89 2.75 -0.60 -5.98
CA ALA A 89 2.65 -2.03 -6.27
C ALA A 89 3.69 -2.83 -5.50
#